data_AF-A0A2V6ERZ7-F1
#
_entry.id   AF-A0A2V6ERZ7-F1
#
_cell.length_a   1.000
_cell.length_b   1.000
_cell.length_c   1.000
_cell.angle_alpha   90.00
_cell.angle_beta   90.00
_cell.angle_gamma   90.00
#
_symmetry.space_group_name_H-M   'P 1'
#
loop_
_entity.id
_entity.type
_entity.pdbx_description
1 polymer ?
#
loop_
_entity_poly.entity_id
_entity_poly.type
_entity_poly.pdbx_seq_one_letter_code
_entity_poly.pdbx_strand_id
1 'polypeptide(L)'
;LDVNVAVNIIADPSWDRERFKVVRDWCLEVPEVVNISINTPYPGTETWHTESRRLTTRDYRLFDIQHAVLPTKLPLPEFYKELVECQRVLARKNLGWAALRQCAGVAIRKLLCGQTNFIRMLWKFNNVYRPELQLADHRRRVKYEISLPPPSVATAQHRRLYIHENRGRNGRQIDHRTEEFVNATRMGTAS
;
A
#
# COMPACT_ATOMS: atom_id res chain seq x y z
N LEU A 1 21.45 -17.50 -0.01
CA LEU A 1 20.09 -17.35 0.55
C LEU A 1 19.28 -16.61 -0.49
N ASP A 2 18.31 -17.28 -1.11
CA ASP A 2 17.44 -16.68 -2.12
C ASP A 2 16.20 -16.13 -1.40
N VAL A 3 16.23 -14.84 -1.03
CA VAL A 3 15.15 -14.20 -0.27
C VAL A 3 14.31 -13.38 -1.22
N ASN A 4 13.03 -13.71 -1.33
CA ASN A 4 12.07 -12.91 -2.08
C ASN A 4 11.65 -11.68 -1.26
N VAL A 5 11.88 -10.50 -1.81
CA VAL A 5 11.54 -9.22 -1.18
C VAL A 5 10.38 -8.57 -1.92
N ALA A 6 9.42 -8.05 -1.16
CA ALA A 6 8.33 -7.23 -1.65
C ALA A 6 8.33 -5.88 -0.93
N VAL A 7 8.18 -4.79 -1.68
CA VAL A 7 8.20 -3.42 -1.16
C VAL A 7 6.79 -2.85 -1.19
N ASN A 8 6.35 -2.24 -0.09
CA ASN A 8 5.09 -1.50 -0.02
C ASN A 8 5.38 -0.01 0.14
N ILE A 9 4.90 0.80 -0.79
CA ILE A 9 5.02 2.25 -0.78
C ILE A 9 3.67 2.84 -0.39
N ILE A 10 3.68 3.80 0.54
CA ILE A 10 2.50 4.55 0.93
C ILE A 10 2.60 5.95 0.30
N ALA A 11 1.73 6.22 -0.69
CA ALA A 11 1.61 7.50 -1.36
C ALA A 11 0.89 8.50 -0.43
N ASP A 12 1.52 9.66 -0.19
CA ASP A 12 0.83 10.74 0.51
C ASP A 12 -0.06 11.51 -0.48
N PRO A 13 -1.31 11.85 -0.11
CA PRO A 13 -2.19 12.71 -0.91
C PRO A 13 -1.55 14.05 -1.35
N SER A 14 -0.52 14.53 -0.64
CA SER A 14 0.24 15.73 -0.99
C SER A 14 1.23 15.54 -2.14
N TRP A 15 1.36 14.33 -2.71
CA TRP A 15 2.23 14.08 -3.84
C TRP A 15 1.79 14.85 -5.08
N ASP A 16 2.77 15.39 -5.80
CA ASP A 16 2.59 15.98 -7.13
C ASP A 16 3.08 15.01 -8.22
N ARG A 17 2.94 15.44 -9.48
CA ARG A 17 3.34 14.64 -10.64
C ARG A 17 4.82 14.26 -10.62
N GLU A 18 5.68 15.16 -10.14
CA GLU A 18 7.12 14.91 -10.07
C GLU A 18 7.42 13.80 -9.06
N ARG A 19 6.80 13.85 -7.87
CA ARG A 19 6.96 12.78 -6.87
C ARG A 19 6.49 11.43 -7.41
N PHE A 20 5.34 11.38 -8.09
CA PHE A 20 4.86 10.16 -8.75
C PHE A 20 5.85 9.65 -9.81
N LYS A 21 6.45 10.55 -10.60
CA LYS A 21 7.47 10.19 -11.59
C LYS A 21 8.70 9.58 -10.93
N VAL A 22 9.27 10.23 -9.91
CA VAL A 22 10.46 9.74 -9.19
C VAL A 22 10.22 8.32 -8.63
N VAL A 23 9.08 8.10 -7.99
CA VAL A 23 8.73 6.79 -7.44
C VAL A 23 8.59 5.75 -8.53
N ARG A 24 7.94 6.09 -9.65
CA ARG A 24 7.77 5.19 -10.80
C ARG A 24 9.10 4.81 -11.44
N ASP A 25 10.01 5.77 -11.61
CA ASP A 25 11.33 5.54 -12.19
C ASP A 25 12.16 4.62 -11.28
N TRP A 26 12.24 4.92 -9.98
CA TRP A 26 12.90 4.06 -8.99
C TRP A 26 12.33 2.64 -8.98
N CYS A 27 11.01 2.53 -9.03
CA CYS A 27 10.33 1.24 -9.05
C CYS A 27 10.67 0.39 -10.29
N LEU A 28 11.05 1.00 -11.41
CA LEU A 28 11.48 0.29 -12.61
C LEU A 28 12.91 -0.25 -12.50
N GLU A 29 13.75 0.37 -11.66
CA GLU A 29 15.15 0.02 -11.47
C GLU A 29 15.35 -1.15 -10.49
N VAL A 30 14.49 -1.25 -9.48
CA VAL A 30 14.57 -2.33 -8.47
C VAL A 30 14.10 -3.67 -9.04
N PRO A 31 14.66 -4.83 -8.68
CA PRO A 31 14.14 -6.14 -9.12
C PRO A 31 12.88 -6.60 -8.37
N GLU A 32 12.60 -6.04 -7.20
CA GLU A 32 11.54 -6.47 -6.30
C GLU A 32 10.13 -6.15 -6.81
N VAL A 33 9.16 -6.91 -6.27
CA VAL A 33 7.73 -6.64 -6.45
C VAL A 33 7.35 -5.46 -5.57
N VAL A 34 6.93 -4.36 -6.20
CA VAL A 34 6.48 -3.16 -5.49
C VAL A 34 4.97 -3.01 -5.57
N ASN A 35 4.35 -2.73 -4.43
CA ASN A 35 2.94 -2.35 -4.30
C ASN A 35 2.83 -0.91 -3.79
N ILE A 36 1.80 -0.18 -4.23
CA ILE A 36 1.57 1.21 -3.84
C ILE A 36 0.14 1.38 -3.32
N SER A 37 0.03 1.92 -2.11
CA SER A 37 -1.21 2.26 -1.41
C SER A 37 -1.25 3.75 -1.10
N ILE A 38 -2.37 4.27 -0.60
CA ILE A 38 -2.52 5.67 -0.18
C ILE A 38 -2.42 5.76 1.35
N ASN A 39 -1.84 6.85 1.86
CA ASN A 39 -1.87 7.17 3.28
C ASN A 39 -3.32 7.39 3.75
N THR A 40 -3.78 6.54 4.66
CA THR A 40 -5.13 6.57 5.22
C THR A 40 -5.04 6.67 6.75
N PRO A 41 -5.42 7.81 7.35
CA PRO A 41 -5.44 7.93 8.81
C PRO A 41 -6.63 7.14 9.37
N TYR A 42 -6.35 6.09 10.15
CA TYR A 42 -7.38 5.22 10.72
C TYR A 42 -7.74 5.64 12.15
N PRO A 43 -9.04 5.65 12.52
CA PRO A 43 -9.44 5.88 13.91
C PRO A 43 -8.65 5.03 14.90
N GLY A 44 -8.03 5.68 15.88
CA GLY A 44 -7.19 5.04 16.90
C GLY A 44 -5.70 4.90 16.55
N THR A 45 -5.28 5.26 15.33
CA THR A 45 -3.85 5.38 15.00
C THR A 45 -3.28 6.71 15.47
N GLU A 46 -1.96 6.81 15.62
CA GLU A 46 -1.32 8.09 15.91
C GLU A 46 -1.64 9.15 14.84
N THR A 47 -1.56 8.78 13.56
CA THR A 47 -1.86 9.67 12.43
C THR A 47 -3.28 10.24 12.51
N TRP A 48 -4.24 9.52 13.11
CA TRP A 48 -5.59 10.05 13.36
C TRP A 48 -5.63 11.28 14.27
N HIS A 49 -4.66 11.37 15.19
CA HIS A 49 -4.54 12.47 16.15
C HIS A 49 -3.57 13.56 15.69
N THR A 50 -2.54 13.20 14.92
CA THR A 50 -1.49 14.13 14.48
C THR A 50 -1.75 14.73 13.09
N GLU A 51 -2.58 14.09 12.27
CA GLU A 51 -2.93 14.61 10.95
C GLU A 51 -3.71 15.93 11.07
N SER A 52 -3.04 17.01 10.67
CA SER A 52 -3.60 18.36 10.69
C SER A 52 -4.62 18.61 9.56
N ARG A 53 -4.51 17.86 8.46
CA ARG A 53 -5.40 18.02 7.31
C ARG A 53 -6.77 17.46 7.65
N ARG A 54 -7.81 18.25 7.40
CA ARG A 54 -9.20 17.79 7.58
C ARG A 54 -9.54 16.73 6.55
N LEU A 55 -10.22 15.67 6.99
CA LEU A 55 -10.76 14.64 6.09
C LEU A 55 -11.67 15.28 5.04
N THR A 56 -11.55 14.82 3.80
CA THR A 56 -12.41 15.24 2.67
C THR A 56 -13.71 14.42 2.61
N THR A 57 -13.72 13.27 3.27
CA THR A 57 -14.87 12.35 3.33
C THR A 57 -14.91 11.64 4.67
N ARG A 58 -16.11 11.26 5.11
CA ARG A 58 -16.35 10.41 6.29
C ARG A 58 -16.87 9.03 5.91
N ASP A 59 -16.97 8.74 4.62
CA ASP A 59 -17.45 7.45 4.15
C ASP A 59 -16.47 6.35 4.52
N TYR A 60 -16.88 5.48 5.45
CA TYR A 60 -16.07 4.37 5.94
C TYR A 60 -15.57 3.46 4.81
N ARG A 61 -16.31 3.34 3.70
CA ARG A 61 -15.92 2.51 2.55
C ARG A 61 -14.62 2.96 1.89
N LEU A 62 -14.29 4.25 2.00
CA LEU A 62 -13.11 4.85 1.36
C LEU A 62 -11.86 4.76 2.26
N PHE A 63 -11.99 4.25 3.49
CA PHE A 63 -10.86 4.02 4.39
C PHE A 63 -10.23 2.64 4.10
N ASP A 64 -9.81 2.42 2.87
CA ASP A 64 -9.45 1.11 2.32
C ASP A 64 -8.04 1.04 1.72
N ILE A 65 -7.15 1.96 2.10
CA ILE A 65 -5.79 2.15 1.57
C ILE A 65 -5.70 2.40 0.05
N GLN A 66 -6.83 2.53 -0.65
CA GLN A 66 -6.89 2.77 -2.10
C GLN A 66 -7.56 4.08 -2.45
N HIS A 67 -8.27 4.71 -1.51
CA HIS A 67 -8.90 6.01 -1.70
C HIS A 67 -8.26 7.14 -0.88
N ALA A 68 -8.19 8.32 -1.49
CA ALA A 68 -7.72 9.52 -0.82
C ALA A 68 -8.85 10.08 0.06
N VAL A 69 -8.67 9.96 1.37
CA VAL A 69 -9.60 10.53 2.39
C VAL A 69 -9.11 11.85 2.97
N LEU A 70 -7.92 12.28 2.54
CA LEU A 70 -7.28 13.57 2.85
C LEU A 70 -7.22 14.43 1.58
N PRO A 71 -7.09 15.76 1.72
CA PRO A 71 -6.97 16.64 0.57
C PRO A 71 -5.72 16.31 -0.24
N THR A 72 -5.91 16.16 -1.55
CA THR A 72 -4.84 15.90 -2.50
C THR A 72 -4.20 17.22 -2.97
N LYS A 73 -2.89 17.23 -3.24
CA LYS A 73 -2.20 18.40 -3.83
C LYS A 73 -2.62 18.60 -5.29
N LEU A 74 -2.76 17.52 -6.03
CA LEU A 74 -3.34 17.52 -7.38
C LEU A 74 -4.87 17.50 -7.29
N PRO A 75 -5.61 17.96 -8.32
CA PRO A 75 -7.03 17.66 -8.44
C PRO A 75 -7.26 16.14 -8.31
N LEU A 76 -8.27 15.74 -7.54
CA LEU A 76 -8.52 14.32 -7.22
C LEU A 76 -8.50 13.38 -8.45
N PRO A 77 -9.10 13.74 -9.62
CA PRO A 77 -8.98 12.91 -10.82
C PRO A 77 -7.55 12.75 -11.34
N GLU A 78 -6.74 13.81 -11.29
CA GLU A 78 -5.34 13.77 -11.72
C GLU A 78 -4.47 12.98 -10.74
N PHE A 79 -4.74 13.08 -9.44
CA PHE A 79 -4.08 12.25 -8.43
C PHE A 79 -4.32 10.76 -8.72
N TYR A 80 -5.58 10.37 -8.94
CA TYR A 80 -5.90 8.97 -9.26
C TYR A 80 -5.30 8.51 -10.60
N LYS A 81 -5.26 9.39 -11.60
CA LYS A 81 -4.61 9.10 -12.87
C LYS A 81 -3.12 8.76 -12.68
N GLU A 82 -2.37 9.58 -11.94
CA GLU A 82 -0.95 9.32 -11.66
C GLU A 82 -0.75 8.05 -10.81
N LEU A 83 -1.60 7.81 -9.81
CA LEU A 83 -1.55 6.62 -8.97
C LEU A 83 -1.77 5.34 -9.80
N VAL A 84 -2.83 5.32 -10.59
CA VAL A 84 -3.19 4.18 -11.45
C VAL A 84 -2.13 3.94 -12.51
N GLU A 85 -1.55 5.01 -13.09
CA GLU A 85 -0.42 4.86 -14.02
C GLU A 85 0.81 4.25 -13.35
N CYS A 86 1.15 4.64 -12.13
CA CYS A 86 2.24 4.02 -11.36
C CYS A 86 1.95 2.52 -11.11
N GLN A 87 0.74 2.19 -10.65
CA GLN A 87 0.32 0.80 -10.43
C GLN A 87 0.37 -0.05 -11.71
N ARG A 88 -0.05 0.52 -12.85
CA ARG A 88 -0.03 -0.14 -14.15
C ARG A 88 1.39 -0.42 -14.62
N VAL A 89 2.30 0.55 -14.47
CA VAL A 89 3.72 0.38 -14.81
C VAL A 89 4.36 -0.69 -13.94
N LEU A 90 4.14 -0.62 -12.63
CA LEU A 90 4.61 -1.59 -11.65
C LEU A 90 4.18 -3.02 -11.98
N ALA A 91 2.90 -3.19 -12.26
CA ALA A 91 2.39 -4.51 -12.52
C ALA A 91 2.83 -5.06 -13.88
N ARG A 92 2.96 -4.22 -14.91
CA ARG A 92 3.54 -4.64 -16.20
C ARG A 92 4.99 -5.12 -16.05
N LYS A 93 5.78 -4.45 -15.21
CA LYS A 93 7.14 -4.88 -14.87
C LYS A 93 7.13 -6.24 -14.19
N ASN A 94 6.28 -6.44 -13.17
CA ASN A 94 6.20 -7.70 -12.43
C ASN A 94 5.58 -8.86 -13.25
N LEU A 95 4.72 -8.54 -14.21
CA LEU A 95 4.21 -9.49 -15.22
C LEU A 95 5.26 -9.80 -16.31
N GLY A 96 6.44 -9.15 -16.25
CA GLY A 96 7.47 -9.16 -17.27
C GLY A 96 7.88 -10.55 -17.75
N TRP A 97 8.17 -10.61 -19.06
CA TRP A 97 8.60 -11.71 -19.95
C TRP A 97 9.07 -13.06 -19.37
N ALA A 98 9.74 -13.10 -18.21
CA ALA A 98 10.12 -14.34 -17.54
C ALA A 98 8.90 -15.10 -17.01
N ALA A 99 7.98 -14.44 -16.31
CA ALA A 99 6.73 -15.03 -15.84
C ALA A 99 5.83 -15.41 -17.03
N LEU A 100 5.84 -14.61 -18.09
CA LEU A 100 5.11 -14.87 -19.33
C LEU A 100 5.70 -16.08 -20.11
N ARG A 101 7.04 -16.25 -20.18
CA ARG A 101 7.69 -17.44 -20.77
C ARG A 101 7.45 -18.70 -19.95
N GLN A 102 7.56 -18.62 -18.63
CA GLN A 102 7.30 -19.76 -17.74
C GLN A 102 5.81 -20.15 -17.75
N CYS A 103 4.91 -19.17 -17.77
CA CYS A 103 3.47 -19.40 -17.85
C CYS A 103 3.00 -19.71 -19.27
N ALA A 104 3.74 -19.42 -20.35
CA ALA A 104 3.29 -19.65 -21.73
C ALA A 104 3.00 -21.13 -22.00
N GLY A 105 3.91 -22.02 -21.59
CA GLY A 105 3.71 -23.47 -21.74
C GLY A 105 2.50 -23.98 -20.95
N VAL A 106 2.32 -23.48 -19.73
CA VAL A 106 1.18 -23.82 -18.86
C VAL A 106 -0.12 -23.24 -19.42
N ALA A 107 -0.11 -22.00 -19.90
CA ALA A 107 -1.25 -21.31 -20.46
C ALA A 107 -1.72 -21.95 -21.77
N ILE A 108 -0.80 -22.36 -22.66
CA ILE A 108 -1.13 -23.09 -23.89
C ILE A 108 -1.78 -24.44 -23.54
N ARG A 109 -1.18 -25.21 -22.62
CA ARG A 109 -1.74 -26.49 -22.17
C ARG A 109 -3.12 -26.32 -21.52
N LYS A 110 -3.29 -25.28 -20.72
CA LYS A 110 -4.58 -24.94 -20.09
C LYS A 110 -5.62 -24.46 -21.11
N LEU A 111 -5.21 -23.73 -22.15
CA LEU A 111 -6.08 -23.34 -23.26
C LEU A 111 -6.54 -24.55 -24.06
N LEU A 112 -5.62 -25.47 -24.37
CA LEU A 112 -5.93 -26.73 -25.04
C LEU A 112 -6.89 -27.59 -24.22
N CYS A 113 -6.85 -27.49 -22.89
CA CYS A 113 -7.83 -28.09 -21.99
C CYS A 113 -9.09 -27.23 -21.73
N GLY A 114 -9.32 -26.16 -22.50
CA GLY A 114 -10.53 -25.31 -22.41
C GLY A 114 -10.55 -24.30 -21.25
N GLN A 115 -9.48 -24.15 -20.48
CA GLN A 115 -9.42 -23.23 -19.33
C GLN A 115 -8.93 -21.84 -19.76
N THR A 116 -9.87 -20.93 -20.09
CA THR A 116 -9.59 -19.55 -20.54
C THR A 116 -9.38 -18.54 -19.40
N ASN A 117 -9.50 -18.97 -18.14
CA ASN A 117 -9.43 -18.11 -16.96
C ASN A 117 -8.14 -17.26 -16.90
N PHE A 118 -7.01 -17.81 -17.36
CA PHE A 118 -5.73 -17.09 -17.38
C PHE A 118 -5.73 -15.90 -18.37
N ILE A 119 -6.19 -16.12 -19.61
CA ILE A 119 -6.34 -15.03 -20.59
C ILE A 119 -7.35 -14.00 -20.09
N ARG A 120 -8.46 -14.46 -19.49
CA ARG A 120 -9.47 -13.58 -18.90
C ARG A 120 -8.92 -12.74 -17.76
N MET A 121 -8.01 -13.30 -16.94
CA MET A 121 -7.31 -12.57 -15.87
C MET A 121 -6.40 -11.48 -16.45
N LEU A 122 -5.59 -11.80 -17.47
CA LEU A 122 -4.73 -10.83 -18.15
C LEU A 122 -5.54 -9.69 -18.80
N TRP A 123 -6.70 -10.01 -19.38
CA TRP A 123 -7.63 -9.01 -19.92
C TRP A 123 -8.32 -8.17 -18.85
N LYS A 124 -8.76 -8.79 -17.75
CA LYS A 124 -9.35 -8.07 -16.61
C LYS A 124 -8.35 -7.13 -15.96
N PHE A 125 -7.06 -7.47 -15.99
CA PHE A 125 -5.99 -6.63 -15.46
C PHE A 125 -6.07 -5.19 -16.01
N ASN A 126 -6.12 -5.01 -17.34
CA ASN A 126 -6.26 -3.69 -17.96
C ASN A 126 -7.58 -2.96 -17.62
N ASN A 127 -8.60 -3.68 -17.15
CA ASN A 127 -9.91 -3.11 -16.82
C ASN A 127 -10.04 -2.74 -15.33
N VAL A 128 -9.17 -3.27 -14.46
CA VAL A 128 -9.18 -2.99 -13.01
C VAL A 128 -8.46 -1.68 -12.69
N TYR A 129 -7.41 -1.33 -13.43
CA TYR A 129 -6.64 -0.08 -13.23
C TYR A 129 -7.32 1.09 -13.94
N ARG A 130 -8.42 1.57 -13.36
CA ARG A 130 -9.24 2.66 -13.89
C ARG A 130 -9.49 3.74 -12.84
N PRO A 131 -9.01 4.98 -13.03
CA PRO A 131 -9.25 6.06 -12.08
C PRO A 131 -10.74 6.41 -11.96
N GLU A 132 -11.54 6.11 -12.98
CA GLU A 132 -12.98 6.38 -12.99
C GLU A 132 -13.74 5.54 -11.94
N LEU A 133 -13.25 4.33 -11.63
CA LEU A 133 -13.86 3.48 -10.60
C LEU A 133 -13.68 4.09 -9.22
N GLN A 134 -12.47 4.53 -8.90
CA GLN A 134 -12.16 5.21 -7.64
C GLN A 134 -12.96 6.51 -7.49
N LEU A 135 -13.03 7.29 -8.58
CA LEU A 135 -13.85 8.52 -8.61
C LEU A 135 -15.34 8.24 -8.48
N ALA A 136 -15.84 7.12 -9.02
CA ALA A 136 -17.23 6.74 -8.88
C ALA A 136 -17.58 6.37 -7.44
N ASP A 137 -16.66 5.74 -6.71
CA ASP A 137 -16.85 5.39 -5.30
C ASP A 137 -17.02 6.63 -4.40
N HIS A 138 -16.27 7.72 -4.67
CA HIS A 138 -16.47 9.02 -4.00
C HIS A 138 -17.85 9.63 -4.21
N ARG A 139 -18.55 9.28 -5.30
CA ARG A 139 -19.88 9.82 -5.64
C ARG A 139 -21.02 9.01 -5.04
N ARG A 140 -20.73 7.83 -4.48
CA ARG A 140 -21.77 6.97 -3.92
C ARG A 140 -22.31 7.56 -2.63
N ARG A 141 -23.61 7.42 -2.40
CA ARG A 141 -24.25 7.81 -1.13
C ARG A 141 -23.56 7.14 0.07
N VAL A 142 -23.23 7.92 1.08
CA VAL A 142 -22.62 7.45 2.32
C VAL A 142 -23.67 6.75 3.18
N LYS A 143 -23.39 5.50 3.56
CA LYS A 143 -24.26 4.70 4.44
C LYS A 143 -23.76 4.68 5.89
N TYR A 144 -22.44 4.64 6.06
CA TYR A 144 -21.78 4.59 7.36
C TYR A 144 -20.70 5.66 7.39
N GLU A 145 -20.87 6.61 8.30
CA GLU A 145 -19.90 7.65 8.55
C GLU A 145 -18.97 7.25 9.69
N ILE A 146 -17.68 7.51 9.53
CA ILE A 146 -16.74 7.40 10.64
C ILE A 146 -16.86 8.59 11.58
N SER A 147 -16.41 8.41 12.82
CA SER A 147 -16.23 9.51 13.76
C SER A 147 -15.26 10.54 13.21
N LEU A 148 -15.45 11.82 13.57
CA LEU A 148 -14.49 12.86 13.23
C LEU A 148 -13.19 12.65 14.02
N PRO A 149 -12.03 12.98 13.42
CA PRO A 149 -10.80 13.03 14.18
C PRO A 149 -10.92 14.12 15.25
N PRO A 150 -10.33 13.91 16.45
CA PRO A 150 -10.21 14.98 17.42
C PRO A 150 -9.36 16.13 16.85
N PRO A 151 -9.38 17.33 17.46
CA PRO A 151 -8.50 18.42 17.05
C PRO A 151 -7.05 17.94 16.95
N SER A 152 -6.40 18.23 15.81
CA SER A 152 -5.05 17.76 15.55
C SER A 152 -4.07 18.28 16.59
N VAL A 153 -3.26 17.40 17.16
CA VAL A 153 -2.21 17.75 18.13
C VAL A 153 -0.83 17.57 17.50
N ALA A 154 0.12 18.46 17.83
CA ALA A 154 1.47 18.41 17.27
C ALA A 154 2.25 17.13 17.62
N THR A 155 1.88 16.46 18.71
CA THR A 155 2.47 15.18 19.10
C THR A 155 1.40 14.35 19.81
N ALA A 156 1.17 13.12 19.34
CA ALA A 156 0.32 12.20 20.07
C ALA A 156 1.09 11.65 21.27
N GLN A 157 0.44 11.63 22.44
CA GLN A 157 1.00 10.99 23.62
C GLN A 157 0.95 9.47 23.43
N HIS A 158 2.01 8.89 22.86
CA HIS A 158 2.08 7.49 22.44
C HIS A 158 1.62 6.52 23.54
N ARG A 159 2.03 6.76 24.80
CA ARG A 159 1.63 5.93 25.95
C ARG A 159 0.12 5.86 26.18
N ARG A 160 -0.64 6.89 25.77
CA ARG A 160 -2.10 6.93 25.88
C ARG A 160 -2.82 6.27 24.70
N LEU A 161 -2.12 5.99 23.59
CA LEU A 161 -2.70 5.29 22.44
C LEU A 161 -2.70 3.77 22.63
N TYR A 162 -1.78 3.24 23.43
CA TYR A 162 -1.71 1.80 23.69
C TYR A 162 -2.66 1.39 24.81
N ILE A 163 -3.58 0.48 24.50
CA ILE A 163 -4.40 -0.22 25.51
C ILE A 163 -3.51 -1.20 26.32
N HIS A 164 -2.54 -1.81 25.66
CA HIS A 164 -1.55 -2.69 26.30
C HIS A 164 -0.26 -1.94 26.56
N GLU A 165 0.07 -1.77 27.83
CA GLU A 165 1.35 -1.19 28.21
C GLU A 165 2.50 -2.03 27.67
N ASN A 166 3.43 -1.38 26.96
CA ASN A 166 4.68 -2.02 26.57
C ASN A 166 5.52 -2.24 27.84
N ARG A 167 5.41 -3.43 28.44
CA ARG A 167 6.20 -3.87 29.62
C ARG A 167 7.69 -4.04 29.33
N GLY A 168 8.16 -3.64 28.15
CA GLY A 168 9.56 -3.77 27.74
C GLY A 168 9.99 -5.23 27.68
N ARG A 169 11.27 -5.49 27.95
CA ARG A 169 11.86 -6.85 27.91
C ARG A 169 11.16 -7.85 28.85
N ASN A 170 10.55 -7.37 29.94
CA ASN A 170 9.85 -8.22 30.92
C ASN A 170 8.50 -8.76 30.42
N GLY A 171 7.98 -8.27 29.27
CA GLY A 171 6.72 -8.73 28.68
C GLY A 171 6.88 -9.69 27.50
N ARG A 172 8.11 -10.02 27.10
CA ARG A 172 8.39 -10.86 25.93
C ARG A 172 8.38 -12.34 26.35
N GLN A 173 7.50 -13.15 25.74
CA GLN A 173 7.66 -14.61 25.72
C GLN A 173 8.72 -15.02 24.68
N ILE A 174 9.92 -14.46 24.77
CA ILE A 174 11.06 -14.91 23.96
C ILE A 174 11.96 -15.67 24.90
N ASP A 175 12.31 -16.90 24.56
CA ASP A 175 13.24 -17.69 25.36
C ASP A 175 14.65 -17.08 25.27
N HIS A 176 15.44 -17.29 26.32
CA HIS A 176 16.79 -16.72 26.44
C HIS A 176 17.67 -17.05 25.23
N ARG A 177 17.53 -18.25 24.66
CA ARG A 177 18.28 -18.70 23.47
C ARG A 177 18.00 -17.86 22.23
N THR A 178 16.74 -17.51 21.98
CA THR A 178 16.38 -16.67 20.83
C THR A 178 16.90 -15.24 21.02
N GLU A 179 16.90 -14.72 22.25
CA GLU A 179 17.47 -13.40 22.53
C GLU A 179 18.99 -13.36 22.31
N GLU A 180 19.72 -14.39 22.76
CA GLU A 180 21.17 -14.51 22.52
C GLU A 180 21.50 -14.57 21.03
N PHE A 181 20.75 -15.36 20.26
CA PHE A 181 20.93 -15.45 18.82
C PHE A 181 20.75 -14.09 18.13
N VAL A 182 19.66 -13.37 18.44
CA VAL A 182 19.37 -12.04 17.87
C VAL A 182 20.43 -11.02 18.27
N ASN A 183 20.89 -11.03 19.51
CA ASN A 183 21.94 -10.12 19.98
C ASN A 183 23.29 -10.42 19.30
N ALA A 184 23.64 -11.69 19.16
CA ALA A 184 24.86 -12.13 18.48
C ALA A 184 24.86 -11.77 16.98
N THR A 185 23.71 -11.81 16.32
CA THR A 185 23.59 -11.43 14.89
C THR A 185 23.45 -9.92 14.66
N ARG A 186 23.24 -9.10 15.71
CA ARG A 186 23.09 -7.65 15.59
C ARG A 186 24.40 -6.90 15.29
N MET A 187 25.55 -7.56 15.47
CA MET A 187 26.88 -7.00 15.26
C MET A 187 27.59 -7.70 14.09
N GLY A 188 27.06 -7.52 12.89
CA GLY A 188 27.80 -7.69 11.64
C GLY A 188 27.99 -6.32 11.00
N THR A 189 29.24 -5.87 10.88
CA THR A 189 29.71 -4.60 10.25
C THR A 189 29.64 -3.33 11.10
N ALA A 190 30.48 -3.26 12.13
CA ALA A 190 31.19 -2.02 12.45
C ALA A 190 32.68 -2.37 12.52
N SER A 191 33.34 -2.31 11.36
CA SER A 191 34.79 -2.18 11.22
C SER A 191 35.06 -0.86 10.52
#